data_AF-A0A7J4KM06-F1
#
_entry.id   AF-A0A7J4KM06-F1
#
_cell.length_a   1.000
_cell.length_b   1.000
_cell.length_c   1.000
_cell.angle_alpha   90.00
_cell.angle_beta   90.00
_cell.angle_gamma   90.00
#
_symmetry.space_group_name_H-M   'P 1'
#
loop_
_entity.id
_entity.type
_entity.pdbx_description
1 polymer ?
#
loop_
_entity_poly.entity_id
_entity_poly.type
_entity_poly.pdbx_seq_one_letter_code
_entity_poly.pdbx_strand_id
1 'polypeptide(L)' 'TTAVEYDGSLSGAQTREAISWGKIAEKADNVTIEGDATVLLPLMISALLERL' A
#
# COMPACT_ATOMS: atom_id res chain seq x y z
N THR A 1 -4.08 -0.36 3.71
CA THR A 1 -4.06 -0.80 5.12
C THR A 1 -4.95 0.14 5.92
N THR A 2 -5.50 -0.29 7.05
CA THR A 2 -6.15 0.60 8.03
C THR A 2 -5.26 0.85 9.26
N ALA A 3 -4.11 0.16 9.36
CA ALA A 3 -3.17 0.35 10.44
C ALA A 3 -2.41 1.67 10.29
N VAL A 4 -2.09 2.27 11.43
CA VAL A 4 -1.46 3.59 11.55
C VAL A 4 0.03 3.44 11.80
N GLU A 5 0.83 4.38 11.30
CA GLU A 5 2.29 4.27 11.41
C GLU A 5 2.83 4.62 12.81
N TYR A 6 2.17 5.51 13.55
CA TYR A 6 2.70 6.06 14.81
C TYR A 6 2.82 5.02 15.93
N ASP A 7 2.16 3.87 15.79
CA ASP A 7 2.25 2.77 16.75
C ASP A 7 3.52 1.92 16.59
N GLY A 8 4.32 2.17 15.53
CA GLY A 8 5.56 1.46 15.23
C GLY A 8 5.35 0.00 14.81
N SER A 9 4.12 -0.38 14.45
CA SER A 9 3.79 -1.75 14.03
C SER A 9 4.24 -2.03 12.59
N LEU A 10 4.58 -3.29 12.31
CA LEU A 10 4.86 -3.73 10.95
C LEU A 10 3.63 -3.59 10.02
N SER A 11 2.42 -3.68 10.57
CA SER A 11 1.18 -3.55 9.80
C SER A 11 0.89 -2.11 9.36
N GLY A 12 1.34 -1.13 10.14
CA GLY A 12 1.26 0.31 9.84
C GLY A 12 2.50 0.87 9.16
N ALA A 13 3.57 0.07 9.04
CA ALA A 13 4.82 0.49 8.42
C ALA A 13 4.61 0.91 6.96
N GLN A 14 5.10 2.11 6.62
CA GLN A 14 4.97 2.66 5.28
C GLN A 14 5.99 2.02 4.33
N THR A 15 5.73 2.05 3.01
CA THR A 15 6.61 1.43 2.01
C THR A 15 8.05 1.95 2.06
N ARG A 16 8.26 3.20 2.47
CA ARG A 16 9.61 3.77 2.71
C ARG A 16 10.43 2.99 3.75
N GLU A 17 9.77 2.42 4.76
CA GLU A 17 10.46 1.58 5.75
C GLU A 17 10.85 0.27 5.08
N ALA A 18 9.96 -0.38 4.33
CA ALA A 18 10.30 -1.58 3.58
C ALA A 18 11.47 -1.35 2.58
N ILE A 19 11.60 -0.15 2.00
CA ILE A 19 12.74 0.25 1.17
C ILE A 19 14.02 0.35 2.00
N SER A 20 14.00 0.94 3.20
CA SER A 20 15.20 1.07 4.05
C SER A 20 15.78 -0.29 4.48
N TRP A 21 14.92 -1.31 4.58
CA TRP A 21 15.32 -2.70 4.82
C TRP A 21 15.71 -3.48 3.56
N GLY A 22 15.66 -2.86 2.38
CA GLY A 22 15.92 -3.53 1.10
C GLY A 22 14.85 -4.56 0.70
N LYS A 23 13.66 -4.54 1.32
CA LYS A 23 12.54 -5.45 1.00
C LYS A 23 11.79 -5.00 -0.26
N ILE A 24 11.80 -3.70 -0.54
CA ILE A 24 11.31 -3.11 -1.78
C ILE A 24 12.50 -2.44 -2.48
N ALA A 25 12.61 -2.62 -3.81
CA ALA A 25 13.65 -1.97 -4.58
C ALA A 25 13.46 -0.45 -4.58
N GLU A 26 14.55 0.30 -4.44
CA GLU A 26 14.53 1.78 -4.33
C GLU A 26 13.82 2.47 -5.51
N LYS A 27 13.87 1.88 -6.70
CA LYS A 27 13.27 2.42 -7.93
C LYS A 27 11.90 1.81 -8.29
N ALA A 28 11.32 0.99 -7.41
CA ALA A 28 10.02 0.39 -7.69
C ALA A 28 8.89 1.41 -7.53
N ASP A 29 7.97 1.46 -8.49
CA ASP A 29 6.71 2.19 -8.34
C ASP A 29 5.90 1.56 -7.20
N ASN A 30 5.57 2.36 -6.19
CA ASN A 30 4.84 1.91 -5.02
C ASN A 30 3.92 3.00 -4.48
N VAL A 31 2.81 2.59 -3.88
CA VAL A 31 1.86 3.47 -3.20
C VAL A 31 1.21 2.74 -2.04
N THR A 32 1.06 3.42 -0.90
CA THR A 32 0.22 2.98 0.21
C THR A 32 -1.11 3.70 0.13
N ILE A 33 -2.22 2.96 0.13
CA ILE A 33 -3.57 3.54 0.24
C ILE A 33 -4.13 3.20 1.63
N GLU A 34 -4.50 4.22 2.37
CA GLU A 34 -5.12 4.12 3.69
C GLU A 34 -6.64 3.97 3.54
N GLY A 35 -7.19 2.85 4.02
CA GLY A 35 -8.62 2.55 3.93
C GLY A 35 -8.94 1.06 3.95
N ASP A 36 -10.24 0.77 4.05
CA ASP A 36 -10.77 -0.60 4.09
C ASP A 36 -10.70 -1.25 2.71
N ALA A 37 -10.14 -2.46 2.65
CA ALA A 37 -9.99 -3.21 1.41
C ALA A 37 -11.33 -3.56 0.76
N THR A 38 -12.38 -3.79 1.55
CA THR A 38 -13.72 -4.15 1.04
C THR A 38 -14.36 -3.01 0.23
N VAL A 39 -13.98 -1.77 0.52
CA VAL A 39 -14.42 -0.56 -0.21
C VAL A 39 -13.49 -0.27 -1.38
N LEU A 40 -12.18 -0.29 -1.16
CA LEU A 40 -11.20 0.16 -2.16
C LEU A 40 -10.93 -0.86 -3.26
N LEU A 41 -10.87 -2.16 -2.93
CA LEU A 41 -10.49 -3.20 -3.88
C LEU A 41 -11.44 -3.29 -5.09
N PRO A 42 -12.78 -3.26 -4.92
CA PRO A 42 -13.69 -3.27 -6.07
C PRO A 42 -13.49 -2.07 -7.01
N LEU A 43 -13.22 -0.88 -6.46
CA LEU A 43 -12.98 0.33 -7.24
C LEU A 43 -11.68 0.23 -8.06
N MET A 44 -10.61 -0.26 -7.44
CA MET A 44 -9.33 -0.49 -8.12
C MET A 44 -9.46 -1.51 -9.26
N ILE A 45 -10.17 -2.61 -9.01
CA ILE A 45 -10.41 -3.64 -10.03
C ILE A 45 -11.25 -3.08 -11.17
N SER A 46 -12.32 -2.34 -10.88
CA SER A 46 -13.15 -1.72 -11.92
C SER A 46 -12.33 -0.80 -12.84
N ALA A 47 -11.53 0.10 -12.25
CA ALA A 47 -10.69 1.02 -13.01
C ALA A 47 -9.58 0.30 -13.81
N LEU A 48 -9.05 -0.80 -13.28
CA LEU A 48 -8.09 -1.64 -13.99
C LEU A 48 -8.74 -2.30 -15.20
N LEU A 49 -9.89 -2.95 -15.01
CA LEU A 49 -10.61 -3.66 -16.07
C LEU A 49 -11.09 -2.72 -17.19
N GLU A 50 -11.43 -1.47 -16.88
CA GLU A 50 -11.81 -0.47 -17.89
C GLU A 50 -10.62 -0.03 -18.76
N ARG A 51 -9.39 -0.09 -18.23
CA ARG A 51 -8.16 0.39 -18.88
C ARG A 51 -7.36 -0.70 -19.60
N LEU A 52 -7.72 -1.97 -19.40
CA LEU A 52 -7.13 -3.12 -20.11
C LEU A 52 -7.79 -3.31 -21.47
#